data_AF-A0A3N2KKU5-F1
#
_entry.id   AF-A0A3N2KKU5-F1
#
_cell.length_a   1.000
_cell.length_b   1.000
_cell.length_c   1.000
_cell.angle_alpha   90.00
_cell.angle_beta   90.00
_cell.angle_gamma   90.00
#
_symmetry.space_group_name_H-M   'P 1'
#
loop_
_entity.id
_entity.type
_entity.pdbx_description
1 polymer ?
#
loop_
_entity_poly.entity_id
_entity_poly.type
_entity_poly.pdbx_seq_one_letter_code
_entity_poly.pdbx_strand_id
1 'polypeptide(L)'
;MNDMIQIIISVALGFAAGFGFKEIISKPKSKAGVDSRKSASAHKATFSKPMMTTPSSSSCPPRENLTQGYNLMAIESLFKQFETPLHDANSFSNLLKNIELRTYTETLQYFADKAVDSAALYNLVETESSNDIVLTPQPTSKEVILPDGMIGQLLSSRKLDVPAGTSREEKIQILVSYSVTKGLKTFTDSLGRSLSAFMERYSKGEDTESLYKEIMGNIQETLSYLTH
;
A
#
# COMPACT_ATOMS: atom_id res chain seq x y z
N MET A 1 25.49 -12.26 17.42
CA MET A 1 25.21 -10.93 16.85
C MET A 1 24.23 -11.18 15.70
N ASN A 2 22.99 -11.57 15.94
CA ASN A 2 21.90 -10.81 16.58
C ASN A 2 21.86 -9.37 16.08
N ASP A 3 21.16 -9.17 14.96
CA ASP A 3 19.97 -8.31 14.88
C ASP A 3 19.19 -8.68 13.62
N MET A 4 18.39 -9.75 13.74
CA MET A 4 17.37 -10.10 12.76
C MET A 4 16.20 -9.15 13.00
N ILE A 5 16.03 -8.15 12.13
CA ILE A 5 14.83 -7.31 12.13
C ILE A 5 13.66 -8.22 11.74
N GLN A 6 12.99 -8.80 12.74
CA GLN A 6 11.69 -9.43 12.59
C GLN A 6 10.66 -8.32 12.37
N ILE A 7 10.22 -8.16 11.12
CA ILE A 7 8.98 -7.42 10.85
C ILE A 7 7.85 -8.42 11.11
N ILE A 8 7.22 -8.27 12.27
CA ILE A 8 5.99 -8.99 12.61
C ILE A 8 4.87 -8.38 11.76
N ILE A 9 4.33 -9.17 10.82
CA ILE A 9 3.11 -8.82 10.10
C ILE A 9 1.94 -9.17 11.03
N SER A 10 1.49 -8.21 11.83
CA SER A 10 0.22 -8.30 12.56
C SER A 10 -0.88 -7.62 11.74
N VAL A 11 -2.00 -8.33 11.60
CA VAL A 11 -3.10 -8.03 10.67
C VAL A 11 -4.18 -7.23 11.37
N ALA A 12 -4.72 -6.22 10.69
CA ALA A 12 -6.15 -6.02 10.82
C ALA A 12 -6.88 -5.25 9.74
N LEU A 13 -8.20 -5.34 9.89
CA LEU A 13 -9.12 -4.27 9.61
C LEU A 13 -9.92 -4.02 10.89
N GLY A 14 -10.09 -2.76 11.27
CA GLY A 14 -11.19 -2.38 12.14
C GLY A 14 -12.48 -2.58 11.36
N PHE A 15 -13.10 -3.75 11.49
CA PHE A 15 -14.42 -4.01 10.90
C PHE A 15 -15.54 -3.29 11.66
N ALA A 16 -15.26 -2.83 12.89
CA ALA A 16 -16.19 -2.09 13.73
C ALA A 16 -16.08 -0.56 13.52
N ALA A 17 -16.59 -0.08 12.37
CA ALA A 17 -17.25 1.23 12.16
C ALA A 17 -17.04 1.73 10.71
N GLY A 18 -17.95 1.37 9.80
CA GLY A 18 -18.08 2.07 8.52
C GLY A 18 -17.16 1.54 7.41
N PHE A 19 -17.77 0.74 6.53
CA PHE A 19 -17.25 0.30 5.22
C PHE A 19 -16.82 1.47 4.31
N GLY A 20 -15.69 2.10 4.60
CA GLY A 20 -15.17 3.24 3.84
C GLY A 20 -13.66 3.35 3.91
N PHE A 21 -12.97 2.59 3.05
CA PHE A 21 -11.51 2.61 2.82
C PHE A 21 -10.92 3.98 2.38
N LYS A 22 -11.65 5.09 2.55
CA LYS A 22 -11.26 6.40 2.04
C LYS A 22 -10.18 7.09 2.88
N GLU A 23 -9.93 6.64 4.11
CA GLU A 23 -9.04 7.36 5.03
C GLU A 23 -7.58 6.88 5.06
N ILE A 24 -7.26 5.66 4.60
CA ILE A 24 -5.88 5.12 4.72
C ILE A 24 -4.88 5.86 3.80
N ILE A 25 -5.35 6.51 2.72
CA ILE A 25 -4.47 7.30 1.84
C ILE A 25 -4.22 8.73 2.39
N SER A 26 -4.84 9.11 3.51
CA SER A 26 -4.76 10.48 4.03
C SER A 26 -3.69 10.66 5.12
N LYS A 27 -2.51 11.05 4.61
CA LYS A 27 -1.43 11.81 5.25
C LYS A 27 -0.58 11.07 6.29
N PRO A 28 0.75 10.99 6.08
CA PRO A 28 1.66 10.76 7.21
C PRO A 28 1.45 11.90 8.20
N LYS A 29 0.91 11.59 9.38
CA LYS A 29 0.90 12.53 10.51
C LYS A 29 2.34 12.71 10.95
N SER A 30 3.00 13.77 10.48
CA SER A 30 4.24 14.21 11.08
C SER A 30 3.96 14.60 12.54
N LYS A 31 4.48 13.81 13.47
CA LYS A 31 4.69 14.25 14.85
C LYS A 31 6.01 15.01 14.89
N ALA A 32 5.95 16.32 14.82
CA ALA A 32 7.01 17.19 15.32
C ALA A 32 6.34 18.44 15.90
N GLY A 33 6.25 18.47 17.22
CA GLY A 33 5.81 19.64 17.95
C GLY A 33 6.95 20.65 18.16
N VAL A 34 6.52 21.90 18.31
CA VAL A 34 7.12 23.00 19.07
C VAL A 34 8.14 23.91 18.36
N ASP A 35 7.57 25.06 17.96
CA ASP A 35 8.02 26.46 18.11
C ASP A 35 9.46 26.89 17.76
N SER A 36 9.56 27.87 16.86
CA SER A 36 9.90 29.26 17.28
C SER A 36 9.82 30.31 16.15
N ARG A 37 8.92 31.28 16.37
CA ARG A 37 8.91 32.73 16.08
C ARG A 37 9.89 33.37 15.05
N LYS A 38 9.23 34.21 14.21
CA LYS A 38 9.58 35.58 13.74
C LYS A 38 10.88 35.85 12.94
N SER A 39 10.69 36.33 11.70
CA SER A 39 11.09 37.68 11.19
C SER A 39 11.03 37.67 9.65
N ALA A 40 10.13 38.42 9.00
CA ALA A 40 10.22 39.82 8.60
C ALA A 40 10.94 40.07 7.24
N SER A 41 10.25 40.88 6.41
CA SER A 41 10.78 41.77 5.36
C SER A 41 11.00 41.25 3.92
N ALA A 42 10.05 41.63 3.06
CA ALA A 42 10.16 42.25 1.75
C ALA A 42 11.47 42.14 0.94
N HIS A 43 11.35 41.80 -0.37
CA HIS A 43 11.61 42.76 -1.46
C HIS A 43 11.28 42.23 -2.87
N LYS A 44 10.61 43.13 -3.63
CA LYS A 44 10.70 43.39 -5.08
C LYS A 44 10.39 42.26 -6.08
N ALA A 45 9.18 42.36 -6.63
CA ALA A 45 8.89 41.94 -8.00
C ALA A 45 9.51 42.93 -9.01
N THR A 46 10.21 42.40 -10.02
CA THR A 46 10.58 43.14 -11.22
C THR A 46 10.30 42.28 -12.45
N PHE A 47 9.46 42.82 -13.34
CA PHE A 47 9.09 42.30 -14.66
C PHE A 47 10.29 42.10 -15.60
N SER A 48 10.23 41.10 -16.49
CA SER A 48 10.82 41.17 -17.85
C SER A 48 10.21 40.14 -18.81
N LYS A 49 9.42 40.69 -19.75
CA LYS A 49 8.94 40.31 -21.11
C LYS A 49 8.85 38.85 -21.65
N PRO A 50 7.85 38.59 -22.51
CA PRO A 50 7.65 37.32 -23.23
C PRO A 50 8.44 37.30 -24.56
N MET A 51 8.94 36.12 -24.97
CA MET A 51 9.42 35.90 -26.34
C MET A 51 8.55 34.87 -27.06
N MET A 52 8.13 35.27 -28.27
CA MET A 52 7.31 34.53 -29.21
C MET A 52 8.00 33.28 -29.78
N THR A 53 7.13 32.33 -30.10
CA THR A 53 7.25 31.11 -30.92
C THR A 53 8.12 31.18 -32.18
N THR A 54 8.77 30.06 -32.49
CA THR A 54 8.79 29.49 -33.86
C THR A 54 8.93 27.95 -33.82
N PRO A 55 8.37 27.23 -34.82
CA PRO A 55 8.12 25.79 -34.76
C PRO A 55 9.25 24.99 -35.42
N SER A 56 9.55 23.79 -34.90
CA SER A 56 10.19 22.77 -35.72
C SER A 56 9.71 21.38 -35.33
N SER A 57 9.14 20.71 -36.32
CA SER A 57 8.78 19.31 -36.34
C SER A 57 10.03 18.43 -36.31
N SER A 58 10.08 17.43 -35.43
CA SER A 58 10.46 16.07 -35.84
C SER A 58 10.06 15.08 -34.74
N SER A 59 9.42 14.01 -35.19
CA SER A 59 8.95 12.87 -34.40
C SER A 59 10.12 12.00 -33.96
N CYS A 60 10.42 12.06 -32.67
CA CYS A 60 10.89 10.96 -31.84
C CYS A 60 10.33 11.23 -30.43
N PRO A 61 9.65 10.30 -29.75
CA PRO A 61 9.40 10.48 -28.33
C PRO A 61 10.77 10.69 -27.66
N PRO A 62 10.92 11.68 -26.77
CA PRO A 62 12.20 11.91 -26.11
C PRO A 62 12.63 10.60 -25.46
N ARG A 63 13.87 10.16 -25.72
CA ARG A 63 14.50 9.19 -24.83
C ARG A 63 14.46 9.82 -23.45
N GLU A 64 13.60 9.29 -22.58
CA GLU A 64 13.53 9.73 -21.19
C GLU A 64 14.94 9.71 -20.63
N ASN A 65 15.37 10.83 -20.04
CA ASN A 65 16.65 10.90 -19.35
C ASN A 65 16.62 9.84 -18.23
N LEU A 66 17.33 8.73 -18.42
CA LEU A 66 17.44 7.61 -17.48
C LEU A 66 18.02 8.01 -16.10
N THR A 67 18.41 9.27 -15.94
CA THR A 67 18.85 9.89 -14.68
C THR A 67 17.71 10.52 -13.87
N GLN A 68 16.48 10.58 -14.38
CA GLN A 68 15.30 11.08 -13.66
C GLN A 68 14.36 9.94 -13.28
N GLY A 69 14.56 9.40 -12.07
CA GLY A 69 13.71 8.33 -11.55
C GLY A 69 14.07 7.94 -10.12
N TYR A 70 13.40 6.90 -9.63
CA TYR A 70 13.64 6.34 -8.31
C TYR A 70 14.55 5.12 -8.40
N ASN A 71 15.59 5.04 -7.56
CA ASN A 71 16.46 3.87 -7.53
C ASN A 71 15.83 2.74 -6.70
N LEU A 72 15.33 1.70 -7.38
CA LEU A 72 14.70 0.54 -6.75
C LEU A 72 15.66 -0.25 -5.86
N MET A 73 16.97 -0.17 -6.11
CA MET A 73 17.97 -0.79 -5.24
C MET A 73 17.95 -0.21 -3.81
N ALA A 74 17.43 1.01 -3.63
CA ALA A 74 17.28 1.60 -2.30
C ALA A 74 16.25 0.85 -1.43
N ILE A 75 15.35 0.09 -2.03
CA ILE A 75 14.33 -0.72 -1.33
C ILE A 75 14.49 -2.22 -1.64
N GLU A 76 15.72 -2.67 -1.93
CA GLU A 76 16.02 -4.08 -2.24
C GLU A 76 15.54 -5.04 -1.14
N SER A 77 15.55 -4.62 0.13
CA SER A 77 15.02 -5.40 1.25
C SER A 77 13.55 -5.76 1.07
N LEU A 78 12.74 -4.85 0.51
CA LEU A 78 11.33 -5.10 0.24
C LEU A 78 11.16 -6.11 -0.91
N PHE A 79 11.97 -6.01 -1.96
CA PHE A 79 12.00 -7.01 -3.03
C PHE A 79 12.31 -8.41 -2.50
N LYS A 80 13.30 -8.52 -1.60
CA LYS A 80 13.64 -9.79 -0.94
C LYS A 80 12.52 -10.32 -0.05
N GLN A 81 11.89 -9.45 0.74
CA GLN A 81 10.78 -9.81 1.63
C GLN A 81 9.60 -10.43 0.86
N PHE A 82 9.28 -9.87 -0.30
CA PHE A 82 8.18 -10.34 -1.15
C PHE A 82 8.65 -11.27 -2.27
N GLU A 83 9.84 -11.86 -2.13
CA GLU A 83 10.41 -12.85 -3.07
C GLU A 83 10.32 -12.41 -4.53
N THR A 84 10.49 -11.11 -4.78
CA THR A 84 10.36 -10.51 -6.09
C THR A 84 11.74 -10.24 -6.66
N PRO A 85 12.13 -10.88 -7.78
CA PRO A 85 13.41 -10.62 -8.42
C PRO A 85 13.52 -9.16 -8.88
N LEU A 86 14.60 -8.48 -8.50
CA LEU A 86 14.90 -7.12 -8.94
C LEU A 86 15.91 -7.16 -10.10
N HIS A 87 15.41 -7.02 -11.32
CA HIS A 87 16.21 -7.05 -12.55
C HIS A 87 16.19 -5.71 -13.30
N ASP A 88 15.05 -5.04 -13.32
CA ASP A 88 14.77 -3.85 -14.12
C ASP A 88 13.65 -2.99 -13.51
N ALA A 89 13.24 -1.91 -14.19
CA ALA A 89 12.14 -1.06 -13.76
C ALA A 89 10.79 -1.81 -13.66
N ASN A 90 10.55 -2.80 -14.53
CA ASN A 90 9.31 -3.59 -14.54
C ASN A 90 9.16 -4.46 -13.30
N SER A 91 10.29 -4.81 -12.67
CA SER A 91 10.33 -5.55 -11.40
C SER A 91 9.48 -4.87 -10.32
N PHE A 92 9.37 -3.53 -10.33
CA PHE A 92 8.52 -2.82 -9.38
C PHE A 92 7.02 -3.12 -9.56
N SER A 93 6.53 -3.25 -10.80
CA SER A 93 5.14 -3.64 -11.04
C SER A 93 4.84 -5.04 -10.52
N ASN A 94 5.81 -5.95 -10.62
CA ASN A 94 5.69 -7.31 -10.07
C ASN A 94 5.71 -7.28 -8.55
N LEU A 95 6.57 -6.44 -7.94
CA LEU A 95 6.59 -6.24 -6.49
C LEU A 95 5.22 -5.80 -5.97
N LEU A 96 4.60 -4.80 -6.62
CA LEU A 96 3.27 -4.32 -6.22
C LEU A 96 2.21 -5.44 -6.28
N LYS A 97 2.24 -6.29 -7.31
CA LYS A 97 1.33 -7.45 -7.42
C LYS A 97 1.59 -8.49 -6.33
N ASN A 98 2.85 -8.77 -6.04
CA ASN A 98 3.24 -9.74 -5.02
C ASN A 98 2.87 -9.24 -3.62
N ILE A 99 2.99 -7.94 -3.35
CA ILE A 99 2.49 -7.32 -2.13
C ILE A 99 0.98 -7.52 -2.01
N GLU A 100 0.22 -7.19 -3.05
CA GLU A 100 -1.24 -7.37 -3.07
C GLU A 100 -1.64 -8.82 -2.78
N LEU A 101 -1.06 -9.78 -3.50
CA LEU A 101 -1.36 -11.20 -3.35
C LEU A 101 -0.97 -11.73 -1.97
N ARG A 102 0.23 -11.37 -1.49
CA ARG A 102 0.74 -11.84 -0.20
C ARG A 102 -0.05 -11.25 0.96
N THR A 103 -0.39 -9.96 0.90
CA THR A 103 -1.30 -9.34 1.89
C THR A 103 -2.64 -10.06 1.94
N TYR A 104 -3.26 -10.37 0.79
CA TYR A 104 -4.52 -11.12 0.76
C TYR A 104 -4.37 -12.51 1.38
N THR A 105 -3.34 -13.26 0.96
CA THR A 105 -3.09 -14.64 1.40
C THR A 105 -2.76 -14.72 2.89
N GLU A 106 -1.88 -13.84 3.39
CA GLU A 106 -1.52 -13.78 4.81
C GLU A 106 -2.71 -13.34 5.68
N THR A 107 -3.59 -12.47 5.17
CA THR A 107 -4.84 -12.12 5.87
C THR A 107 -5.76 -13.34 6.00
N LEU A 108 -5.96 -14.10 4.92
CA LEU A 108 -6.74 -15.33 4.96
C LEU A 108 -6.13 -16.35 5.94
N GLN A 109 -4.81 -16.55 5.88
CA GLN A 109 -4.11 -17.48 6.77
C GLN A 109 -4.24 -17.05 8.23
N TYR A 110 -4.14 -15.76 8.51
CA TYR A 110 -4.31 -15.22 9.85
C TYR A 110 -5.69 -15.55 10.43
N PHE A 111 -6.76 -15.35 9.64
CA PHE A 111 -8.10 -15.75 10.06
C PHE A 111 -8.22 -17.26 10.23
N ALA A 112 -7.67 -18.06 9.32
CA ALA A 112 -7.66 -19.52 9.41
C ALA A 112 -6.99 -20.03 10.71
N ASP A 113 -5.87 -19.42 11.10
CA ASP A 113 -5.09 -19.83 12.27
C ASP A 113 -5.69 -19.37 13.60
N LYS A 114 -6.37 -18.22 13.59
CA LYS A 114 -6.82 -17.56 14.82
C LYS A 114 -8.31 -17.74 15.12
N ALA A 115 -9.16 -17.84 14.10
CA ALA A 115 -10.61 -17.96 14.26
C ALA A 115 -11.04 -19.41 14.54
N VAL A 116 -10.54 -19.97 15.65
CA VAL A 116 -10.75 -21.38 16.04
C VAL A 116 -12.20 -21.72 16.40
N ASP A 117 -13.01 -20.71 16.70
CA ASP A 117 -14.44 -20.81 16.94
C ASP A 117 -15.14 -19.46 16.63
N SER A 118 -16.47 -19.43 16.76
CA SER A 118 -17.29 -18.23 16.53
C SER A 118 -16.87 -17.05 17.44
N ALA A 119 -16.54 -17.30 18.71
CA ALA A 119 -16.15 -16.25 19.64
C ALA A 119 -14.78 -15.64 19.25
N ALA A 120 -13.83 -16.48 18.86
CA ALA A 120 -12.54 -16.05 18.35
C ALA A 120 -12.69 -15.26 17.05
N LEU A 121 -13.55 -15.70 16.12
CA LEU A 121 -13.85 -14.93 14.90
C LEU A 121 -14.41 -13.55 15.23
N TYR A 122 -15.39 -13.46 16.14
CA TYR A 122 -15.98 -12.19 16.55
C TYR A 122 -14.92 -11.25 17.13
N ASN A 123 -14.11 -11.74 18.07
CA ASN A 123 -13.04 -10.95 18.69
C ASN A 123 -11.98 -10.50 17.68
N LEU A 124 -11.59 -11.35 16.73
CA LEU A 124 -10.63 -11.01 15.68
C LEU A 124 -11.13 -9.88 14.79
N VAL A 125 -12.42 -9.93 14.44
CA VAL A 125 -13.06 -8.91 13.59
C VAL A 125 -13.22 -7.59 14.36
N GLU A 126 -13.53 -7.65 15.66
CA GLU A 126 -13.79 -6.46 16.49
C GLU A 126 -12.51 -5.73 16.94
N THR A 127 -11.43 -6.45 17.29
CA THR A 127 -10.33 -5.89 18.08
C THR A 127 -9.06 -5.55 17.30
N GLU A 128 -8.90 -6.08 16.09
CA GLU A 128 -7.61 -5.96 15.39
C GLU A 128 -7.46 -4.59 14.68
N SER A 129 -6.23 -4.04 14.64
CA SER A 129 -5.84 -2.83 13.83
C SER A 129 -4.72 -3.04 12.75
N SER A 130 -4.83 -2.38 11.58
CA SER A 130 -3.99 -2.65 10.39
C SER A 130 -2.60 -2.02 10.49
N ASN A 131 -1.58 -2.68 9.95
CA ASN A 131 -0.24 -2.09 9.81
C ASN A 131 0.06 -1.64 8.38
N ASP A 132 0.81 -0.54 8.28
CA ASP A 132 1.36 -0.02 7.03
C ASP A 132 2.76 -0.59 6.76
N ILE A 133 3.06 -0.86 5.49
CA ILE A 133 4.46 -1.05 5.05
C ILE A 133 5.12 0.32 5.02
N VAL A 134 6.13 0.55 5.85
CA VAL A 134 6.95 1.76 5.79
C VAL A 134 8.22 1.48 4.99
N LEU A 135 8.42 2.21 3.90
CA LEU A 135 9.65 2.15 3.13
C LEU A 135 10.79 2.78 3.91
N THR A 136 11.89 2.07 4.03
CA THR A 136 13.13 2.58 4.60
C THR A 136 14.24 2.51 3.55
N PRO A 137 14.37 3.56 2.69
CA PRO A 137 15.37 3.58 1.64
C PRO A 137 16.79 3.47 2.21
N GLN A 138 17.62 2.62 1.61
CA GLN A 138 19.02 2.42 1.97
C GLN A 138 19.94 2.99 0.90
N PRO A 139 21.05 3.67 1.29
CA PRO A 139 22.07 4.08 0.35
C PRO A 139 22.66 2.88 -0.39
N THR A 140 22.86 3.02 -1.71
CA THR A 140 23.40 1.95 -2.55
C THR A 140 24.13 2.54 -3.75
N SER A 141 25.22 1.89 -4.16
CA SER A 141 25.99 2.25 -5.34
C SER A 141 25.52 1.56 -6.62
N LYS A 142 24.52 0.66 -6.51
CA LYS A 142 23.88 -0.01 -7.65
C LYS A 142 22.62 0.74 -8.03
N GLU A 143 22.32 0.78 -9.32
CA GLU A 143 21.19 1.54 -9.84
C GLU A 143 20.28 0.66 -10.69
N VAL A 144 19.03 0.55 -10.26
CA VAL A 144 17.92 0.06 -11.09
C VAL A 144 16.86 1.15 -11.05
N ILE A 145 16.85 2.00 -12.07
CA ILE A 145 16.04 3.21 -12.08
C ILE A 145 14.64 2.92 -12.59
N LEU A 146 13.63 3.24 -11.77
CA LEU A 146 12.24 3.36 -12.17
C LEU A 146 11.99 4.79 -12.70
N PRO A 147 11.76 4.98 -14.00
CA PRO A 147 11.61 6.33 -14.58
C PRO A 147 10.39 7.07 -14.00
N ASP A 148 10.51 8.40 -13.86
CA ASP A 148 9.41 9.25 -13.38
C ASP A 148 8.13 9.10 -14.22
N GLY A 149 8.27 8.88 -15.55
CA GLY A 149 7.15 8.60 -16.44
C GLY A 149 6.40 7.32 -16.07
N MET A 150 7.13 6.26 -15.70
CA MET A 150 6.55 5.00 -15.26
C MET A 150 5.88 5.12 -13.89
N ILE A 151 6.47 5.89 -12.96
CA ILE A 151 5.82 6.21 -11.67
C ILE A 151 4.49 6.92 -11.92
N GLY A 152 4.47 7.91 -12.80
CA GLY A 152 3.25 8.62 -13.21
C GLY A 152 2.19 7.68 -13.79
N GLN A 153 2.57 6.81 -14.74
CA GLN A 153 1.66 5.82 -15.32
C GLN A 153 1.08 4.86 -14.27
N LEU A 154 1.90 4.40 -13.32
CA LEU A 154 1.45 3.51 -12.25
C LEU A 154 0.42 4.20 -11.33
N LEU A 155 0.62 5.47 -11.01
CA LEU A 155 -0.33 6.27 -10.22
C LEU A 155 -1.65 6.50 -10.99
N SER A 156 -1.56 6.94 -12.25
CA SER A 156 -2.73 7.24 -13.08
C SER A 156 -3.56 6.00 -13.39
N SER A 157 -2.92 4.86 -13.72
CA SER A 157 -3.63 3.59 -13.97
C SER A 157 -4.41 3.09 -12.76
N ARG A 158 -3.99 3.46 -11.54
CA ARG A 158 -4.66 3.15 -10.27
C ARG A 158 -5.62 4.23 -9.79
N LYS A 159 -5.79 5.31 -10.56
CA LYS A 159 -6.61 6.49 -10.22
C LYS A 159 -6.19 7.12 -8.89
N LEU A 160 -4.89 7.11 -8.59
CA LEU A 160 -4.31 7.75 -7.41
C LEU A 160 -4.00 9.21 -7.72
N ASP A 161 -4.75 10.11 -7.10
CA ASP A 161 -4.48 11.54 -7.18
C ASP A 161 -3.41 11.92 -6.16
N VAL A 162 -2.31 12.50 -6.63
CA VAL A 162 -1.14 12.83 -5.82
C VAL A 162 -0.87 14.33 -5.93
N PRO A 163 -0.80 15.06 -4.81
CA PRO A 163 -0.58 16.50 -4.83
C PRO A 163 0.67 16.91 -5.63
N ALA A 164 0.58 18.03 -6.32
CA ALA A 164 1.73 18.66 -6.95
C ALA A 164 2.82 18.93 -5.90
N GLY A 165 4.07 18.56 -6.21
CA GLY A 165 5.20 18.70 -5.30
C GLY A 165 5.50 17.47 -4.41
N THR A 166 4.67 16.43 -4.45
CA THR A 166 4.97 15.14 -3.77
C THR A 166 6.29 14.56 -4.31
N SER A 167 7.18 14.18 -3.40
CA SER A 167 8.49 13.61 -3.71
C SER A 167 8.38 12.25 -4.41
N ARG A 168 9.48 11.76 -4.99
CA ARG A 168 9.48 10.45 -5.65
C ARG A 168 9.29 9.34 -4.62
N GLU A 169 10.02 9.43 -3.52
CA GLU A 169 9.96 8.53 -2.37
C GLU A 169 8.52 8.38 -1.88
N GLU A 170 7.82 9.50 -1.68
CA GLU A 170 6.41 9.49 -1.27
C GLU A 170 5.50 8.85 -2.32
N LYS A 171 5.74 9.06 -3.62
CA LYS A 171 4.97 8.39 -4.69
C LYS A 171 5.18 6.88 -4.68
N ILE A 172 6.42 6.41 -4.45
CA ILE A 172 6.71 4.98 -4.32
C ILE A 172 6.01 4.41 -3.07
N GLN A 173 6.08 5.12 -1.95
CA GLN A 173 5.36 4.76 -0.73
C GLN A 173 3.85 4.65 -0.96
N ILE A 174 3.25 5.62 -1.65
CA ILE A 174 1.82 5.59 -2.00
C ILE A 174 1.46 4.36 -2.85
N LEU A 175 2.28 4.01 -3.84
CA LEU A 175 2.05 2.84 -4.69
C LEU A 175 2.13 1.53 -3.91
N VAL A 176 3.09 1.43 -2.98
CA VAL A 176 3.25 0.27 -2.09
C VAL A 176 2.07 0.17 -1.13
N SER A 177 1.72 1.23 -0.41
CA SER A 177 0.57 1.28 0.51
C SER A 177 -0.75 0.99 -0.21
N TYR A 178 -0.93 1.48 -1.43
CA TYR A 178 -2.11 1.14 -2.24
C TYR A 178 -2.19 -0.36 -2.53
N SER A 179 -1.08 -1.02 -2.80
CA SER A 179 -1.06 -2.45 -3.11
C SER A 179 -1.44 -3.31 -1.91
N VAL A 180 -0.97 -2.93 -0.71
CA VAL A 180 -1.43 -3.50 0.57
C VAL A 180 -2.93 -3.30 0.73
N THR A 181 -3.39 -2.05 0.57
CA THR A 181 -4.82 -1.69 0.69
C THR A 181 -5.68 -2.49 -0.28
N LYS A 182 -5.20 -2.70 -1.51
CA LYS A 182 -5.90 -3.48 -2.52
C LYS A 182 -5.99 -4.96 -2.14
N GLY A 183 -4.92 -5.55 -1.59
CA GLY A 183 -4.95 -6.91 -1.05
C GLY A 183 -5.98 -7.09 0.07
N LEU A 184 -6.00 -6.15 1.03
CA LEU A 184 -7.00 -6.13 2.10
C LEU A 184 -8.42 -5.93 1.57
N LYS A 185 -8.58 -5.07 0.55
CA LYS A 185 -9.87 -4.88 -0.10
C LYS A 185 -10.37 -6.16 -0.77
N THR A 186 -9.51 -6.94 -1.39
CA THR A 186 -9.88 -8.26 -1.96
C THR A 186 -10.41 -9.20 -0.87
N PHE A 187 -9.82 -9.18 0.33
CA PHE A 187 -10.36 -9.89 1.49
C PHE A 187 -11.75 -9.39 1.88
N THR A 188 -11.92 -8.08 2.02
CA THR A 188 -13.23 -7.50 2.36
C THR A 188 -14.29 -7.77 1.28
N ASP A 189 -13.93 -7.73 0.00
CA ASP A 189 -14.87 -7.94 -1.10
C ASP A 189 -15.30 -9.41 -1.18
N SER A 190 -14.42 -10.35 -0.81
CA SER A 190 -14.73 -11.80 -0.79
C SER A 190 -15.55 -12.22 0.43
N LEU A 191 -15.23 -11.73 1.63
CA LEU A 191 -15.84 -12.23 2.88
C LEU A 191 -16.68 -11.19 3.63
N GLY A 192 -16.63 -9.92 3.25
CA GLY A 192 -17.19 -8.82 4.02
C GLY A 192 -18.70 -8.91 4.25
N ARG A 193 -19.45 -9.44 3.28
CA ARG A 193 -20.90 -9.66 3.46
C ARG A 193 -21.19 -10.72 4.53
N SER A 194 -20.51 -11.86 4.44
CA SER A 194 -20.68 -12.96 5.40
C SER A 194 -20.17 -12.56 6.79
N LEU A 195 -19.02 -11.89 6.88
CA LEU A 195 -18.49 -11.33 8.13
C LEU A 195 -19.43 -10.30 8.75
N SER A 196 -20.04 -9.40 7.96
CA SER A 196 -21.01 -8.42 8.49
C SER A 196 -22.24 -9.11 9.07
N ALA A 197 -22.79 -10.07 8.33
CA ALA A 197 -23.94 -10.85 8.80
C ALA A 197 -23.60 -11.65 10.07
N PHE A 198 -22.40 -12.22 10.13
CA PHE A 198 -21.89 -12.91 11.31
C PHE A 198 -21.81 -11.97 12.52
N MET A 199 -21.17 -10.81 12.39
CA MET A 199 -21.04 -9.83 13.50
C MET A 199 -22.38 -9.34 14.02
N GLU A 200 -23.32 -9.05 13.11
CA GLU A 200 -24.67 -8.60 13.48
C GLU A 200 -25.44 -9.67 14.26
N ARG A 201 -25.39 -10.93 13.82
CA ARG A 201 -26.09 -12.02 14.50
C ARG A 201 -25.43 -12.42 15.81
N TYR A 202 -24.10 -12.46 15.84
CA TYR A 202 -23.33 -12.79 17.04
C TYR A 202 -23.60 -11.77 18.16
N SER A 203 -23.59 -10.47 17.85
CA SER A 203 -23.88 -9.41 18.82
C SER A 203 -25.32 -9.43 19.37
N LYS A 204 -26.27 -10.05 18.65
CA LYS A 204 -27.65 -10.28 19.12
C LYS A 204 -27.82 -11.55 19.93
N GLY A 205 -26.77 -12.36 20.09
CA GLY A 205 -26.81 -13.66 20.77
C GLY A 205 -27.53 -14.74 19.95
N GLU A 206 -27.63 -14.57 18.63
CA GLU A 206 -28.21 -15.57 17.73
C GLU A 206 -27.21 -16.71 17.46
N ASP A 207 -27.72 -17.87 17.05
CA ASP A 207 -26.86 -18.98 16.60
C ASP A 207 -26.15 -18.59 15.30
N THR A 208 -24.82 -18.61 15.35
CA THR A 208 -23.92 -18.24 14.25
C THR A 208 -23.06 -19.38 13.76
N GLU A 209 -23.23 -20.60 14.31
CA GLU A 209 -22.35 -21.73 14.03
C GLU A 209 -22.33 -22.12 12.54
N SER A 210 -23.49 -22.04 11.87
CA SER A 210 -23.58 -22.28 10.43
C SER A 210 -22.83 -21.22 9.60
N LEU A 211 -22.92 -19.94 9.98
CA LEU A 211 -22.24 -18.84 9.30
C LEU A 211 -20.74 -18.89 9.53
N TYR A 212 -20.32 -19.22 10.75
CA TYR A 212 -18.91 -19.45 11.08
C TYR A 212 -18.32 -20.54 10.18
N LYS A 213 -18.98 -21.71 10.09
CA LYS A 213 -18.51 -22.82 9.23
C LYS A 213 -18.44 -22.43 7.76
N GLU A 214 -19.40 -21.66 7.27
CA GLU A 214 -19.38 -21.15 5.89
C GLU A 214 -18.18 -20.23 5.65
N ILE A 215 -17.95 -19.25 6.54
CA ILE A 215 -16.84 -18.30 6.44
C ILE A 215 -15.49 -19.04 6.46
N MET A 216 -15.31 -19.94 7.43
CA MET A 216 -14.07 -20.70 7.56
C MET A 216 -13.87 -21.68 6.41
N GLY A 217 -14.94 -22.30 5.92
CA GLY A 217 -14.90 -23.16 4.72
C GLY A 217 -14.43 -22.39 3.49
N ASN A 218 -14.99 -21.20 3.25
CA ASN A 218 -14.58 -20.34 2.13
C ASN A 218 -13.12 -19.89 2.26
N ILE A 219 -12.67 -19.55 3.47
CA ILE A 219 -11.25 -19.19 3.73
C ILE A 219 -10.33 -20.36 3.39
N GLN A 220 -10.65 -21.57 3.87
CA GLN A 220 -9.83 -22.77 3.65
C GLN A 220 -9.79 -23.19 2.17
N GLU A 221 -10.94 -23.14 1.48
CA GLU A 221 -11.01 -23.43 0.04
C GLU A 221 -10.16 -22.44 -0.76
N THR A 222 -10.27 -21.14 -0.43
CA THR A 222 -9.49 -20.09 -1.10
C THR A 222 -7.99 -20.25 -0.85
N LEU A 223 -7.58 -20.51 0.40
CA LEU A 223 -6.18 -20.77 0.74
C LEU A 223 -5.63 -21.98 -0.01
N SER A 224 -6.41 -23.05 -0.13
CA SER A 224 -6.02 -24.25 -0.88
C SER A 224 -5.79 -23.91 -2.37
N TYR A 225 -6.64 -23.08 -2.97
CA TYR A 225 -6.45 -22.63 -4.35
C TYR A 225 -5.22 -21.74 -4.54
N LEU A 226 -4.90 -20.87 -3.58
CA LEU A 226 -3.77 -19.93 -3.67
C LEU A 226 -2.41 -20.56 -3.36
N THR A 227 -2.38 -21.74 -2.73
CA THR A 227 -1.16 -22.45 -2.33
C THR A 227 -0.79 -23.61 -3.26
N HIS A 228 -1.62 -23.90 -4.28
CA HIS A 228 -1.38 -24.85 -5.36
C HIS A 228 -0.89 -24.17 -6.64
#